data_AF-A0A2G5UHA5-F1
#
_entry.id   AF-A0A2G5UHA5-F1
#
_cell.length_a   1.000
_cell.length_b   1.000
_cell.length_c   1.000
_cell.angle_alpha   90.00
_cell.angle_beta   90.00
_cell.angle_gamma   90.00
#
_symmetry.space_group_name_H-M   'P 1'
#
loop_
_entity.id
_entity.type
_entity.pdbx_description
1 polymer ?
#
loop_
_entity_poly.entity_id
_entity_poly.type
_entity_poly.pdbx_seq_one_letter_code
_entity_poly.pdbx_strand_id
1 'polypeptide(L)'
;MYDEDYRRKLGSENEFKDYHPQGRDRFALHTFVLQKCYPRLDVNVSTGTNHLLKSPFCIHPKTGNVAVPLNVDKIAEFDVSKCPRIDRVVEELASLQADREADENEDSKNRKFLAYKHGLLAPYVENFEKFANLAATS
;
A
#
# COMPACT_ATOMS: atom_id res chain seq x y z
N MET A 1 17.38 10.13 18.36
CA MET A 1 16.24 9.88 19.26
C MET A 1 15.89 11.22 19.85
N TYR A 2 14.85 11.89 19.31
CA TYR A 2 14.66 13.33 19.47
C TYR A 2 14.48 13.74 20.94
N ASP A 3 15.14 14.83 21.31
CA ASP A 3 15.18 15.42 22.64
C ASP A 3 13.77 15.82 23.14
N GLU A 4 13.48 15.60 24.41
CA GLU A 4 12.19 15.94 25.05
C GLU A 4 11.87 17.44 24.87
N ASP A 5 12.91 18.28 24.83
CA ASP A 5 12.80 19.70 24.56
C ASP A 5 12.25 20.03 23.16
N TYR A 6 12.51 19.18 22.15
CA TYR A 6 11.93 19.33 20.81
C TYR A 6 10.42 19.06 20.83
N ARG A 7 10.00 17.99 21.53
CA ARG A 7 8.58 17.62 21.66
C ARG A 7 7.79 18.67 22.46
N ARG A 8 8.41 19.28 23.48
CA ARG A 8 7.79 20.32 24.30
C ARG A 8 7.56 21.63 23.54
N LYS A 9 8.42 21.97 22.58
CA LYS A 9 8.27 23.17 21.72
C LYS A 9 7.20 23.00 20.63
N LEU A 10 6.95 21.78 20.17
CA LEU A 10 5.92 21.46 19.17
C LEU A 10 4.48 21.79 19.62
N GLY A 11 4.19 21.74 20.93
CA GLY A 11 2.84 21.82 21.48
C GLY A 11 2.09 23.16 21.29
N SER A 12 2.78 24.23 20.87
CA SER A 12 2.16 25.56 20.67
C SER A 12 2.23 26.09 19.22
N GLU A 13 3.00 25.44 18.34
CA GLU A 13 3.27 25.90 16.95
C GLU A 13 2.77 24.90 15.89
N ASN A 14 1.71 24.13 16.19
CA ASN A 14 1.16 23.14 15.26
C ASN A 14 0.45 23.73 14.01
N GLU A 15 0.54 25.03 13.76
CA GLU A 15 0.21 25.56 12.44
C GLU A 15 1.41 25.39 11.52
N PHE A 16 1.18 24.66 10.42
CA PHE A 16 2.05 24.65 9.25
C PHE A 16 2.09 26.08 8.69
N LYS A 17 2.99 26.93 9.22
CA LYS A 17 3.15 28.29 8.70
C LYS A 17 3.72 28.18 7.30
N ASP A 18 2.96 28.63 6.30
CA ASP A 18 3.47 28.71 4.94
C ASP A 18 4.75 29.55 4.95
N TYR A 19 5.84 28.99 4.40
CA TYR A 19 7.10 29.71 4.31
C TYR A 19 6.91 30.94 3.44
N HIS A 20 6.95 32.12 4.05
CA HIS A 20 6.91 33.39 3.35
C HIS A 20 8.32 34.00 3.35
N PRO A 21 9.08 33.91 2.25
CA PRO A 21 10.41 34.49 2.19
C PRO A 21 10.33 36.00 2.41
N GLN A 22 11.13 36.51 3.33
CA GLN A 22 11.35 37.94 3.53
C GLN A 22 12.71 38.29 2.92
N GLY A 23 12.68 38.93 1.75
CA GLY A 23 13.90 39.27 0.99
C GLY A 23 14.46 38.12 0.14
N ARG A 24 15.75 38.21 -0.21
CA ARG A 24 16.44 37.19 -1.02
C ARG A 24 16.94 36.06 -0.14
N ASP A 25 16.12 35.02 0.03
CA ASP A 25 16.55 33.76 0.62
C ASP A 25 17.11 32.82 -0.46
N ARG A 26 18.37 32.38 -0.27
CA ARG A 26 19.07 31.44 -1.15
C ARG A 26 18.40 30.05 -1.19
N PHE A 27 17.67 29.70 -0.13
CA PHE A 27 17.01 28.39 0.01
C PHE A 27 15.53 28.41 -0.36
N ALA A 28 14.99 29.56 -0.80
CA ALA A 28 13.55 29.72 -1.03
C ALA A 28 12.96 28.65 -1.96
N LEU A 29 13.67 28.32 -3.04
CA LEU A 29 13.24 27.26 -3.97
C LEU A 29 13.31 25.86 -3.33
N HIS A 30 14.35 25.58 -2.55
CA HIS A 30 14.48 24.28 -1.88
C HIS A 30 13.38 24.09 -0.83
N THR A 31 13.11 25.12 -0.02
CA THR A 31 12.02 25.13 0.95
C THR A 31 10.67 24.96 0.27
N PHE A 32 10.43 25.64 -0.86
CA PHE A 32 9.21 25.48 -1.64
C PHE A 32 9.03 24.03 -2.13
N VAL A 33 10.08 23.42 -2.70
CA VAL A 33 10.05 22.03 -3.17
C VAL A 33 9.75 21.08 -2.02
N LEU A 34 10.42 21.21 -0.87
CA LEU A 34 10.16 20.37 0.29
C LEU A 34 8.73 20.55 0.80
N GLN A 35 8.25 21.78 0.93
CA GLN A 35 6.91 22.06 1.42
C GLN A 35 5.80 21.45 0.54
N LYS A 36 6.04 21.33 -0.78
CA LYS A 36 5.04 20.84 -1.75
C LYS A 36 5.21 19.38 -2.13
N CYS A 37 6.43 18.85 -2.15
CA CYS A 37 6.73 17.53 -2.67
C CYS A 37 7.15 16.51 -1.59
N TYR A 38 7.57 16.96 -0.39
CA TYR A 38 7.93 16.04 0.67
C TYR A 38 6.68 15.36 1.26
N PRO A 39 6.71 14.05 1.55
CA PRO A 39 5.56 13.35 2.10
C PRO A 39 5.19 13.86 3.50
N ARG A 40 3.90 14.16 3.70
CA ARG A 40 3.36 14.52 5.01
C ARG A 40 3.11 13.23 5.80
N LEU A 41 3.90 13.01 6.85
CA LEU A 41 3.80 11.83 7.69
C LEU A 41 2.77 12.07 8.80
N ASP A 42 1.86 11.12 8.99
CA ASP A 42 0.97 11.11 10.15
C ASP A 42 1.76 10.60 11.37
N VAL A 43 2.19 11.53 12.22
CA VAL A 43 3.04 11.23 13.38
C VAL A 43 2.34 10.31 14.39
N ASN A 44 1.01 10.38 14.48
CA ASN A 44 0.25 9.61 15.45
C ASN A 44 0.24 8.11 15.13
N VAL A 45 0.43 7.73 13.86
CA VAL A 45 0.50 6.32 13.46
C VAL A 45 1.87 5.68 13.71
N SER A 46 2.93 6.47 13.93
CA SER A 46 4.31 5.97 14.06
C SER A 46 4.93 6.13 15.44
N THR A 47 4.30 6.87 16.35
CA THR A 47 4.88 7.21 17.67
C THR A 47 4.50 6.24 18.79
N GLY A 48 3.36 5.56 18.69
CA GLY A 48 2.91 4.58 19.66
C GLY A 48 2.99 3.15 19.11
N THR A 49 3.37 2.19 19.96
CA THR A 49 3.46 0.77 19.59
C THR A 49 2.10 0.07 19.52
N ASN A 50 1.06 0.67 20.11
CA ASN A 50 -0.28 0.07 20.22
C ASN A 50 -1.26 0.58 19.16
N HIS A 51 -0.76 1.26 18.12
CA HIS A 51 -1.59 1.77 17.04
C HIS A 51 -2.10 0.61 16.16
N LEU A 52 -3.41 0.60 15.88
CA LEU A 52 -4.01 -0.40 15.02
C LEU A 52 -4.00 0.08 13.58
N LEU A 53 -3.28 -0.64 12.72
CA LEU A 53 -3.25 -0.39 11.28
C LEU A 53 -4.10 -1.40 10.51
N LYS A 54 -4.49 -1.00 9.30
CA LYS A 54 -5.22 -1.87 8.38
C LYS A 54 -4.35 -3.06 7.97
N SER A 55 -4.91 -4.26 8.05
CA SER A 55 -4.24 -5.48 7.57
C SER A 55 -4.13 -5.48 6.02
N PRO A 56 -3.04 -6.04 5.45
CA PRO A 56 -2.94 -6.29 4.02
C PRO A 56 -4.13 -7.11 3.51
N PHE A 57 -4.51 -6.88 2.25
CA PHE A 57 -5.63 -7.49 1.55
C PHE A 57 -7.03 -7.20 2.13
N CYS A 58 -7.16 -6.36 3.17
CA CYS A 58 -8.48 -5.92 3.64
C CYS A 58 -9.23 -5.09 2.58
N ILE A 59 -10.52 -5.36 2.44
CA ILE A 59 -11.43 -4.64 1.54
C ILE A 59 -11.77 -3.27 2.14
N HIS A 60 -11.65 -2.21 1.36
CA HIS A 60 -12.09 -0.88 1.76
C HIS A 60 -13.62 -0.76 1.63
N PRO A 61 -14.38 -0.49 2.71
CA PRO A 61 -15.83 -0.66 2.71
C PRO A 61 -16.56 0.25 1.72
N LYS A 62 -16.04 1.47 1.50
CA LYS A 62 -16.68 2.46 0.60
C LYS A 62 -16.38 2.23 -0.88
N THR A 63 -15.21 1.69 -1.22
CA THR A 63 -14.75 1.59 -2.62
C THR A 63 -14.79 0.15 -3.14
N GLY A 64 -14.79 -0.83 -2.24
CA GLY A 64 -14.64 -2.24 -2.57
C GLY A 64 -13.21 -2.60 -2.99
N ASN A 65 -12.26 -1.67 -2.99
CA ASN A 65 -10.87 -1.94 -3.37
C ASN A 65 -10.17 -2.82 -2.33
N VAL A 66 -9.37 -3.76 -2.80
CA VAL A 66 -8.51 -4.60 -1.96
C VAL A 66 -7.24 -3.82 -1.60
N ALA A 67 -6.82 -3.84 -0.33
CA ALA A 67 -5.54 -3.24 0.09
C ALA A 67 -4.35 -4.11 -0.36
N VAL A 68 -3.95 -3.95 -1.61
CA VAL A 68 -2.87 -4.75 -2.21
C VAL A 68 -1.47 -4.28 -1.82
N PRO A 69 -0.52 -5.21 -1.58
CA PRO A 69 0.89 -4.87 -1.39
C PRO A 69 1.50 -4.28 -2.66
N LEU A 70 2.21 -3.16 -2.53
CA LEU A 70 2.82 -2.46 -3.65
C LEU A 70 4.20 -3.05 -3.96
N ASN A 71 4.52 -3.17 -5.25
CA ASN A 71 5.86 -3.54 -5.69
C ASN A 71 6.71 -2.27 -5.85
N VAL A 72 7.77 -2.16 -5.07
CA VAL A 72 8.67 -1.00 -5.05
C VAL A 72 9.39 -0.83 -6.39
N ASP A 73 9.78 -1.93 -7.05
CA ASP A 73 10.51 -1.91 -8.33
C ASP A 73 9.65 -1.36 -9.49
N LYS A 74 8.32 -1.48 -9.36
CA LYS A 74 7.35 -1.06 -10.38
C LYS A 74 6.40 0.03 -9.88
N ILE A 75 6.79 0.77 -8.85
CA ILE A 75 5.90 1.73 -8.19
C ILE A 75 5.45 2.87 -9.11
N ALA A 76 6.30 3.26 -10.08
CA ALA A 76 5.98 4.29 -11.06
C ALA A 76 4.86 3.87 -12.03
N GLU A 77 4.65 2.57 -12.22
CA GLU A 77 3.61 2.00 -13.08
C GLU A 77 2.28 1.77 -12.33
N PHE A 78 2.27 1.94 -11.00
CA PHE A 78 1.10 1.64 -10.18
C PHE A 78 -0.01 2.67 -10.39
N ASP A 79 -1.16 2.19 -10.85
CA ASP A 79 -2.36 3.00 -11.11
C ASP A 79 -3.45 2.68 -10.07
N VAL A 80 -3.73 3.67 -9.21
CA VAL A 80 -4.73 3.57 -8.14
C VAL A 80 -6.14 3.27 -8.68
N SER A 81 -6.45 3.72 -9.91
CA SER A 81 -7.77 3.51 -10.53
C SER A 81 -8.00 2.07 -10.96
N LYS A 82 -6.93 1.30 -11.17
CA LYS A 82 -6.95 -0.10 -11.60
C LYS A 82 -6.78 -1.09 -10.45
N CYS A 83 -6.85 -0.60 -9.22
CA CYS A 83 -6.76 -1.45 -8.03
C CYS A 83 -7.92 -2.48 -8.02
N PRO A 84 -7.66 -3.77 -7.74
CA PRO A 84 -8.67 -4.80 -7.82
C PRO A 84 -9.81 -4.54 -6.82
N ARG A 85 -11.03 -4.59 -7.32
CA ARG A 85 -12.27 -4.49 -6.52
C ARG A 85 -12.83 -5.87 -6.21
N ILE A 86 -13.43 -6.01 -5.04
CA ILE A 86 -13.91 -7.30 -4.54
C ILE A 86 -14.99 -7.94 -5.42
N ASP A 87 -15.89 -7.14 -6.00
CA ASP A 87 -16.93 -7.61 -6.93
C ASP A 87 -16.29 -8.30 -8.14
N ARG A 88 -15.29 -7.66 -8.75
CA ARG A 88 -14.56 -8.21 -9.91
C ARG A 88 -13.75 -9.44 -9.56
N VAL A 89 -13.09 -9.44 -8.41
CA VAL A 89 -12.32 -10.60 -7.93
C VAL A 89 -13.24 -11.80 -7.73
N VAL A 90 -14.41 -11.62 -7.13
CA VAL A 90 -15.36 -12.73 -6.92
C VAL A 90 -15.92 -13.26 -8.24
N GLU A 91 -16.28 -12.37 -9.17
CA GLU A 91 -16.72 -12.76 -10.53
C GLU A 91 -15.68 -13.60 -11.26
N GLU A 92 -14.42 -13.15 -11.25
CA GLU A 92 -13.30 -13.84 -11.89
C GLU A 92 -12.98 -15.19 -11.24
N LEU A 93 -13.03 -15.27 -9.91
CA LEU A 93 -12.81 -16.54 -9.22
C LEU A 93 -13.89 -17.57 -9.56
N ALA A 94 -15.15 -17.13 -9.67
CA ALA A 94 -16.24 -18.01 -10.08
C ALA A 94 -16.05 -18.53 -11.51
N SER A 95 -15.64 -17.67 -12.45
CA SER A 95 -15.35 -18.12 -13.82
C SER A 95 -14.17 -19.08 -13.89
N LEU A 96 -13.07 -18.79 -13.19
CA LEU A 96 -11.89 -19.66 -13.16
C LEU A 96 -12.18 -21.04 -12.55
N GLN A 97 -13.11 -21.11 -11.59
CA GLN A 97 -13.56 -22.37 -11.02
C GLN A 97 -14.44 -23.16 -12.00
N ALA A 98 -15.38 -22.49 -12.67
CA ALA A 98 -16.24 -23.12 -13.68
C ALA A 98 -15.43 -23.67 -14.86
N ASP A 99 -14.47 -22.91 -15.37
CA ASP A 99 -13.57 -23.34 -16.45
C ASP A 99 -12.78 -24.60 -16.05
N ARG A 100 -12.38 -24.69 -14.78
CA ARG A 100 -11.66 -25.83 -14.25
C ARG A 100 -12.53 -27.08 -14.08
N GLU A 101 -13.80 -26.90 -13.70
CA GLU A 101 -14.74 -28.02 -13.61
C GLU A 101 -15.04 -28.63 -14.99
N ALA A 102 -15.11 -27.77 -16.01
CA ALA A 102 -15.31 -28.14 -17.41
C ALA A 102 -14.07 -28.80 -18.07
N ASP A 103 -12.88 -28.68 -17.51
CA ASP A 103 -11.66 -29.31 -18.05
C ASP A 103 -11.74 -30.85 -17.91
N GLU A 104 -11.76 -31.57 -19.04
CA GLU A 104 -11.88 -33.04 -19.06
C GLU A 104 -10.56 -33.76 -18.69
N ASN A 105 -9.45 -33.04 -18.53
CA ASN A 105 -8.16 -33.63 -18.18
C ASN A 105 -8.07 -34.01 -16.68
N GLU A 106 -8.05 -35.31 -16.37
CA GLU A 106 -7.92 -35.81 -14.99
C GLU A 106 -6.61 -35.37 -14.29
N ASP A 107 -5.50 -35.27 -15.03
CA ASP A 107 -4.21 -34.80 -14.51
C ASP A 107 -4.25 -33.33 -14.05
N SER A 108 -5.03 -32.48 -14.73
CA SER A 108 -5.25 -31.08 -14.37
C SER A 108 -6.15 -30.93 -13.14
N LYS A 109 -7.11 -31.84 -12.98
CA LYS A 109 -8.05 -31.87 -11.85
C LYS A 109 -7.37 -32.29 -10.54
N ASN A 110 -6.42 -33.23 -10.58
CA ASN A 110 -5.72 -33.72 -9.39
C ASN A 110 -4.70 -32.74 -8.76
N ARG A 111 -4.26 -31.70 -9.49
CA ARG A 111 -3.34 -30.70 -8.94
C ARG A 111 -4.04 -29.73 -7.98
N LYS A 112 -3.32 -29.22 -6.97
CA LYS A 112 -3.84 -28.17 -6.08
C LYS A 112 -3.96 -26.86 -6.86
N PHE A 113 -5.17 -26.38 -7.10
CA PHE A 113 -5.42 -25.11 -7.77
C PHE A 113 -5.80 -24.05 -6.76
N LEU A 114 -5.04 -22.97 -6.76
CA LEU A 114 -5.29 -21.81 -5.94
C LEU A 114 -5.79 -20.72 -6.88
N ALA A 115 -7.11 -20.60 -7.05
CA ALA A 115 -7.72 -19.70 -8.03
C ALA A 115 -7.22 -18.25 -7.88
N TYR A 116 -6.95 -17.80 -6.66
CA TYR A 116 -6.40 -16.47 -6.37
C TYR A 116 -4.98 -16.22 -6.93
N LYS A 117 -4.25 -17.28 -7.30
CA LYS A 117 -2.93 -17.19 -7.97
C LYS A 117 -3.02 -17.10 -9.49
N HIS A 118 -4.21 -17.14 -10.07
CA HIS A 118 -4.40 -17.13 -11.52
C HIS A 118 -5.27 -15.96 -12.02
N GLY A 119 -5.79 -15.12 -11.12
CA GLY A 119 -6.60 -13.95 -11.44
C GLY A 119 -5.94 -12.61 -11.13
N LEU A 120 -6.76 -11.57 -11.01
CA LEU A 120 -6.40 -10.18 -10.74
C LEU A 120 -5.54 -9.97 -9.48
N LEU A 121 -5.69 -10.84 -8.47
CA LEU A 121 -4.92 -10.76 -7.23
C LEU A 121 -3.54 -11.42 -7.31
N ALA A 122 -3.30 -12.28 -8.30
CA ALA A 122 -2.07 -13.05 -8.44
C ALA A 122 -0.78 -12.21 -8.31
N PRO A 123 -0.59 -11.10 -9.07
CA PRO A 123 0.67 -10.35 -9.01
C PRO A 123 0.94 -9.74 -7.63
N TYR A 124 -0.13 -9.37 -6.91
CA TYR A 124 -0.02 -8.78 -5.57
C TYR A 124 0.28 -9.83 -4.50
N VAL A 125 -0.29 -11.04 -4.65
CA VAL A 125 0.00 -12.18 -3.78
C VAL A 125 1.44 -12.64 -3.98
N GLU A 126 1.92 -12.76 -5.22
CA GLU A 126 3.30 -13.12 -5.51
C GLU A 126 4.30 -12.11 -4.93
N ASN A 127 3.99 -10.81 -5.04
CA ASN A 127 4.79 -9.76 -4.43
C ASN A 127 4.87 -9.92 -2.89
N PHE A 128 3.74 -10.24 -2.25
CA PHE A 128 3.69 -10.47 -0.81
C PHE A 128 4.43 -11.74 -0.38
N GLU A 129 4.33 -12.82 -1.15
CA GLU A 129 5.05 -14.07 -0.89
C GLU A 129 6.56 -13.85 -0.94
N LYS A 130 7.07 -13.08 -1.91
CA LYS A 130 8.48 -12.69 -1.97
C LYS A 130 8.91 -11.93 -0.72
N PHE A 131 8.12 -10.95 -0.29
CA PHE A 131 8.38 -10.20 0.94
C PHE A 131 8.42 -11.10 2.17
N ALA A 132 7.42 -11.99 2.33
CA ALA A 132 7.34 -12.90 3.48
C ALA A 132 8.52 -13.89 3.51
N ASN A 133 8.92 -14.42 2.35
CA ASN A 133 10.06 -15.33 2.25
C ASN A 133 11.38 -14.63 2.62
N LEU A 134 11.58 -13.39 2.17
CA LEU A 134 12.75 -12.59 2.55
C LEU A 134 12.77 -12.31 4.06
N ALA A 135 11.62 -11.92 4.63
CA ALA A 135 11.50 -11.65 6.05
C ALA A 135 11.72 -12.91 6.93
N ALA A 136 11.36 -14.09 6.44
CA ALA A 136 11.54 -15.35 7.15
C ALA A 136 12.97 -15.92 7.05
N THR A 137 13.77 -15.47 6.07
CA THR A 137 15.15 -15.93 5.86
C THR A 137 16.22 -14.93 6.31
N SER A 138 15.80 -13.76 6.80
CA SER A 138 16.67 -12.72 7.37
C SER A 138 16.79 -12.88 8.89
#